data_AF-A0A356PF03-F1
#
_entry.id   AF-A0A356PF03-F1
#
_cell.length_a   1.000
_cell.length_b   1.000
_cell.length_c   1.000
_cell.angle_alpha   90.00
_cell.angle_beta   90.00
_cell.angle_gamma   90.00
#
_symmetry.space_group_name_H-M   'P 1'
#
loop_
_entity.id
_entity.type
_entity.pdbx_description
1 polymer ?
#
loop_
_entity_poly.entity_id
_entity_poly.type
_entity_poly.pdbx_seq_one_letter_code
_entity_poly.pdbx_strand_id
1 'polypeptide(L)'
;REYVLKTEMYKRQLQRISRGLTSEMIAAGAKLMSNLDLILGAAKIQNLAHCNTTIGKTGCLASRLQPNHPTDGVDGILASLREGLSYGVGDAVIGLNPVDDSMPATIRSLETLYQFVEEWKIPTQICVLAHISTQMKALRKGAPVDLLFQSIAGSQTGNEAFGVNKQILDEAYALGLKEGRATGPNIMYFETGQGSELSSEAHHGADQVTLEARCYGLARHYNPFLVNTVVGFIGPEYLYDTRQVTRAGLEDHFMGKLSGLPMGVDACYTNHMKADQNDIENLATLLAAAGCTYFMGIPMGDDVMLNYQTTSFHDIATLRELFNLRSIPEFEAWAESMGILANGKLTARAGDATIFTR
;
A
#
# COMPACT_ATOMS: atom_id res chain seq x y z
N ARG A 1 -21.09 15.88 0.05
CA ARG A 1 -19.92 16.77 0.25
C ARG A 1 -19.97 17.52 1.58
N GLU A 2 -20.84 18.52 1.75
CA GLU A 2 -20.83 19.42 2.92
C GLU A 2 -20.89 18.67 4.25
N TYR A 3 -21.70 17.61 4.36
CA TYR A 3 -21.74 16.76 5.55
C TYR A 3 -20.37 16.20 5.94
N VAL A 4 -19.57 15.73 4.97
CA VAL A 4 -18.23 15.16 5.23
C VAL A 4 -17.25 16.25 5.72
N LEU A 5 -17.41 17.48 5.21
CA LEU A 5 -16.51 18.60 5.51
C LEU A 5 -16.86 19.33 6.81
N LYS A 6 -18.09 19.22 7.32
CA LYS A 6 -18.53 19.86 8.57
C LYS A 6 -17.52 19.62 9.70
N THR A 7 -17.19 20.66 10.45
CA THR A 7 -16.19 20.63 11.53
C THR A 7 -16.51 19.57 12.58
N GLU A 8 -17.77 19.40 12.93
CA GLU A 8 -18.23 18.47 13.97
C GLU A 8 -18.27 17.01 13.50
N MET A 9 -18.13 16.75 12.20
CA MET A 9 -18.10 15.41 11.64
C MET A 9 -16.66 14.88 11.63
N TYR A 10 -16.41 13.84 12.43
CA TYR A 10 -15.12 13.18 12.57
C TYR A 10 -15.30 11.67 12.78
N LYS A 11 -14.28 10.88 12.44
CA LYS A 11 -14.14 9.46 12.79
C LYS A 11 -15.46 8.65 12.77
N ARG A 12 -16.09 8.43 13.93
CA ARG A 12 -17.28 7.56 14.08
C ARG A 12 -18.47 7.99 13.24
N GLN A 13 -18.71 9.29 13.10
CA GLN A 13 -19.82 9.82 12.30
C GLN A 13 -19.62 9.48 10.82
N LEU A 14 -18.40 9.67 10.32
CA LEU A 14 -18.03 9.36 8.93
C LEU A 14 -18.00 7.85 8.66
N GLN A 15 -17.54 7.05 9.63
CA GLN A 15 -17.64 5.59 9.57
C GLN A 15 -19.10 5.09 9.57
N ARG A 16 -20.01 5.78 10.27
CA ARG A 16 -21.42 5.41 10.28
C ARG A 16 -22.07 5.68 8.93
N ILE A 17 -21.89 6.87 8.36
CA ILE A 17 -22.48 7.19 7.06
C ILE A 17 -21.90 6.34 5.94
N SER A 18 -20.61 5.98 5.99
CA SER A 18 -19.99 5.16 4.96
C SER A 18 -20.66 3.79 4.76
N ARG A 19 -21.35 3.26 5.77
CA ARG A 19 -22.11 1.99 5.67
C ARG A 19 -23.34 2.09 4.78
N GLY A 20 -23.85 3.30 4.56
CA GLY A 20 -25.00 3.56 3.69
C GLY A 20 -24.63 4.13 2.32
N LEU A 21 -23.33 4.25 2.01
CA LEU A 21 -22.85 4.76 0.72
C LEU A 21 -22.43 3.59 -0.17
N THR A 22 -22.76 3.69 -1.46
CA THR A 22 -22.14 2.86 -2.50
C THR A 22 -20.88 3.54 -3.04
N SER A 23 -20.06 2.79 -3.77
CA SER A 23 -18.87 3.30 -4.45
C SER A 23 -19.18 4.49 -5.37
N GLU A 24 -20.27 4.43 -6.12
CA GLU A 24 -20.70 5.50 -7.03
C GLU A 24 -21.07 6.78 -6.27
N MET A 25 -21.69 6.66 -5.09
CA MET A 25 -21.99 7.83 -4.24
C MET A 25 -20.72 8.46 -3.66
N ILE A 26 -19.74 7.64 -3.31
CA ILE A 26 -18.42 8.08 -2.85
C ILE A 26 -17.69 8.82 -3.98
N ALA A 27 -17.64 8.24 -5.19
CA ALA A 27 -17.07 8.86 -6.37
C ALA A 27 -17.76 10.18 -6.73
N ALA A 28 -19.10 10.22 -6.71
CA ALA A 28 -19.87 11.45 -6.92
C ALA A 28 -19.51 12.53 -5.89
N GLY A 29 -19.26 12.15 -4.64
CA GLY A 29 -18.77 13.07 -3.61
C GLY A 29 -17.40 13.64 -3.94
N ALA A 30 -16.44 12.79 -4.29
CA ALA A 30 -15.06 13.17 -4.62
C ALA A 30 -14.98 14.11 -5.83
N LYS A 31 -15.81 13.86 -6.87
CA LYS A 31 -15.88 14.68 -8.08
C LYS A 31 -16.30 16.15 -7.83
N LEU A 32 -16.98 16.42 -6.72
CA LEU A 32 -17.42 17.77 -6.32
C LEU A 32 -16.48 18.47 -5.33
N MET A 33 -15.38 17.80 -4.96
CA MET A 33 -14.44 18.26 -3.94
C MET A 33 -13.20 18.86 -4.61
N SER A 34 -12.78 20.03 -4.14
CA SER A 34 -11.47 20.59 -4.46
C SER A 34 -10.35 19.73 -3.87
N ASN A 35 -9.10 19.97 -4.24
CA ASN A 35 -7.97 19.23 -3.64
C ASN A 35 -7.91 19.42 -2.12
N LEU A 36 -8.17 20.64 -1.62
CA LEU A 36 -8.22 20.91 -0.18
C LEU A 36 -9.39 20.19 0.50
N ASP A 37 -10.54 20.08 -0.16
CA ASP A 37 -11.67 19.32 0.37
C ASP A 37 -11.32 17.83 0.49
N LEU A 38 -10.65 17.25 -0.52
CA LEU A 38 -10.22 15.84 -0.50
C LEU A 38 -9.24 15.59 0.64
N ILE A 39 -8.25 16.47 0.82
CA ILE A 39 -7.26 16.41 1.90
C ILE A 39 -7.95 16.50 3.27
N LEU A 40 -8.75 17.55 3.50
CA LEU A 40 -9.44 17.76 4.78
C LEU A 40 -10.44 16.65 5.10
N GLY A 41 -11.21 16.22 4.08
CA GLY A 41 -12.19 15.16 4.20
C GLY A 41 -11.55 13.83 4.59
N ALA A 42 -10.41 13.49 3.98
CA ALA A 42 -9.66 12.27 4.28
C ALA A 42 -9.02 12.33 5.68
N ALA A 43 -8.41 13.46 6.05
CA ALA A 43 -7.72 13.63 7.34
C ALA A 43 -8.65 13.45 8.56
N LYS A 44 -9.95 13.65 8.40
CA LYS A 44 -10.97 13.42 9.44
C LYS A 44 -11.29 11.94 9.68
N ILE A 45 -10.87 11.05 8.78
CA ILE A 45 -11.24 9.64 8.76
C ILE A 45 -10.07 8.78 9.23
N GLN A 46 -10.35 7.93 10.22
CA GLN A 46 -9.38 6.97 10.75
C GLN A 46 -9.93 5.56 10.56
N ASN A 47 -9.19 4.72 9.84
CA ASN A 47 -9.51 3.31 9.65
C ASN A 47 -8.31 2.50 10.14
N LEU A 48 -8.55 1.59 11.08
CA LEU A 48 -7.53 0.72 11.66
C LEU A 48 -7.65 -0.68 11.05
N ALA A 49 -6.51 -1.33 10.88
CA ALA A 49 -6.45 -2.76 10.56
C ALA A 49 -5.30 -3.41 11.34
N HIS A 50 -5.46 -4.68 11.68
CA HIS A 50 -4.50 -5.48 12.43
C HIS A 50 -4.13 -6.77 11.69
N CYS A 51 -2.84 -6.91 11.38
CA CYS A 51 -2.21 -8.14 10.91
C CYS A 51 -1.34 -8.67 12.06
N ASN A 52 0.00 -8.62 11.96
CA ASN A 52 0.90 -8.80 13.11
C ASN A 52 1.06 -7.51 13.91
N THR A 53 0.84 -6.37 13.26
CA THR A 53 0.88 -5.02 13.84
C THR A 53 -0.39 -4.24 13.51
N THR A 54 -0.61 -3.07 14.12
CA THR A 54 -1.81 -2.25 13.88
C THR A 54 -1.49 -0.98 13.09
N ILE A 55 -2.03 -0.90 11.86
CA ILE A 55 -1.85 0.25 10.96
C ILE A 55 -3.01 1.25 11.05
N GLY A 56 -2.80 2.49 10.60
CA GLY A 56 -3.83 3.53 10.53
C GLY A 56 -4.05 4.33 11.82
N LYS A 57 -3.18 4.15 12.82
CA LYS A 57 -3.16 4.96 14.05
C LYS A 57 -2.93 6.44 13.68
N THR A 58 -3.73 7.35 14.24
CA THR A 58 -3.50 8.80 14.09
C THR A 58 -2.13 9.15 14.62
N GLY A 59 -1.36 9.94 13.86
CA GLY A 59 0.02 10.29 14.20
C GLY A 59 1.05 9.26 13.75
N CYS A 60 0.64 8.21 13.03
CA CYS A 60 1.56 7.27 12.39
C CYS A 60 1.52 7.42 10.86
N LEU A 61 2.65 7.20 10.22
CA LEU A 61 2.79 6.98 8.79
C LEU A 61 3.61 5.70 8.59
N ALA A 62 2.96 4.64 8.12
CA ALA A 62 3.65 3.38 7.87
C ALA A 62 4.28 3.36 6.47
N SER A 63 5.12 2.37 6.21
CA SER A 63 5.72 2.19 4.88
C SER A 63 5.88 0.74 4.49
N ARG A 64 5.60 0.47 3.22
CA ARG A 64 5.95 -0.77 2.55
C ARG A 64 7.42 -0.73 2.16
N LEU A 65 8.19 -1.74 2.52
CA LEU A 65 9.54 -1.97 2.00
C LEU A 65 9.43 -2.91 0.79
N GLN A 66 9.82 -2.45 -0.40
CA GLN A 66 9.81 -3.26 -1.62
C GLN A 66 11.24 -3.55 -2.11
N PRO A 67 11.82 -4.70 -1.73
CA PRO A 67 13.17 -5.08 -2.13
C PRO A 67 13.19 -5.83 -3.47
N ASN A 68 12.62 -5.22 -4.53
CA ASN A 68 12.62 -5.84 -5.86
C ASN A 68 14.03 -5.99 -6.42
N HIS A 69 14.25 -7.08 -7.18
CA HIS A 69 15.49 -7.31 -7.91
C HIS A 69 15.18 -7.86 -9.31
N PRO A 70 15.88 -7.45 -10.39
CA PRO A 70 15.56 -7.85 -11.77
C PRO A 70 15.60 -9.35 -12.07
N THR A 71 16.08 -10.16 -11.14
CA THR A 71 16.22 -11.62 -11.27
C THR A 71 15.71 -12.38 -10.05
N ASP A 72 15.02 -11.71 -9.12
CA ASP A 72 14.66 -12.26 -7.80
C ASP A 72 15.86 -12.86 -7.05
N GLY A 73 17.06 -12.30 -7.28
CA GLY A 73 18.29 -12.73 -6.65
C GLY A 73 18.26 -12.46 -5.15
N VAL A 74 18.39 -13.52 -4.34
CA VAL A 74 18.33 -13.46 -2.88
C VAL A 74 19.26 -12.40 -2.29
N ASP A 75 20.50 -12.32 -2.76
CA ASP A 75 21.48 -11.34 -2.25
C ASP A 75 21.05 -9.89 -2.53
N GLY A 76 20.46 -9.63 -3.70
CA GLY A 76 19.96 -8.30 -4.07
C GLY A 76 18.72 -7.90 -3.26
N ILE A 77 17.80 -8.86 -3.07
CA ILE A 77 16.63 -8.69 -2.20
C ILE A 77 17.09 -8.36 -0.78
N LEU A 78 18.01 -9.15 -0.22
CA LEU A 78 18.52 -8.94 1.14
C LEU A 78 19.29 -7.62 1.27
N ALA A 79 20.05 -7.20 0.25
CA ALA A 79 20.74 -5.91 0.26
C ALA A 79 19.75 -4.74 0.37
N SER A 80 18.73 -4.70 -0.49
CA SER A 80 17.69 -3.66 -0.46
C SER A 80 16.87 -3.71 0.84
N LEU A 81 16.58 -4.92 1.34
CA LEU A 81 15.87 -5.12 2.59
C LEU A 81 16.64 -4.54 3.79
N ARG A 82 17.95 -4.82 3.88
CA ARG A 82 18.82 -4.27 4.93
C ARG A 82 18.89 -2.75 4.86
N GLU A 83 19.04 -2.20 3.66
CA GLU A 83 19.08 -0.76 3.45
C GLU A 83 17.76 -0.12 3.92
N GLY A 84 16.61 -0.59 3.44
CA GLY A 84 15.31 -0.01 3.80
C GLY A 84 15.02 -0.06 5.30
N LEU A 85 15.30 -1.19 5.95
CA LEU A 85 15.16 -1.32 7.40
C LEU A 85 16.09 -0.36 8.15
N SER A 86 17.29 -0.10 7.65
CA SER A 86 18.21 0.88 8.25
C SER A 86 17.70 2.33 8.16
N TYR A 87 16.69 2.61 7.33
CA TYR A 87 15.93 3.87 7.30
C TYR A 87 14.59 3.80 8.07
N GLY A 88 14.33 2.70 8.77
CA GLY A 88 13.08 2.47 9.48
C GLY A 88 11.87 2.24 8.55
N VAL A 89 12.10 1.73 7.34
CA VAL A 89 11.05 1.39 6.37
C VAL A 89 10.67 -0.08 6.48
N GLY A 90 9.37 -0.40 6.32
CA GLY A 90 8.89 -1.78 6.29
C GLY A 90 7.94 -2.16 7.42
N ASP A 91 7.39 -1.18 8.15
CA ASP A 91 6.42 -1.40 9.21
C ASP A 91 5.01 -1.73 8.68
N ALA A 92 4.66 -1.29 7.47
CA ALA A 92 3.41 -1.70 6.81
C ALA A 92 3.50 -3.11 6.22
N VAL A 93 4.57 -3.45 5.53
CA VAL A 93 4.83 -4.80 4.98
C VAL A 93 6.24 -4.82 4.39
N ILE A 94 6.93 -5.95 4.48
CA ILE A 94 8.07 -6.23 3.61
C ILE A 94 7.53 -7.05 2.43
N GLY A 95 7.39 -6.39 1.28
CA GLY A 95 6.61 -6.90 0.14
C GLY A 95 7.40 -6.95 -1.16
N LEU A 96 7.64 -8.14 -1.70
CA LEU A 96 8.37 -8.35 -2.96
C LEU A 96 7.40 -8.54 -4.14
N ASN A 97 7.56 -7.76 -5.21
CA ASN A 97 6.97 -8.09 -6.51
C ASN A 97 7.92 -9.06 -7.24
N PRO A 98 7.53 -10.34 -7.45
CA PRO A 98 8.42 -11.31 -8.07
C PRO A 98 8.48 -11.14 -9.59
N VAL A 99 9.65 -11.38 -10.19
CA VAL A 99 9.81 -11.56 -11.63
C VAL A 99 9.27 -12.94 -12.06
N ASP A 100 9.56 -13.97 -11.26
CA ASP A 100 9.06 -15.33 -11.45
C ASP A 100 7.87 -15.61 -10.53
N ASP A 101 6.66 -15.61 -11.11
CA ASP A 101 5.40 -15.85 -10.39
C ASP A 101 5.10 -17.34 -10.13
N SER A 102 6.08 -18.23 -10.37
CA SER A 102 5.91 -19.66 -10.09
C SER A 102 5.83 -19.92 -8.58
N MET A 103 5.12 -21.00 -8.22
CA MET A 103 5.00 -21.42 -6.83
C MET A 103 6.36 -21.67 -6.16
N PRO A 104 7.35 -22.37 -6.77
CA PRO A 104 8.66 -22.54 -6.16
C PRO A 104 9.39 -21.20 -5.92
N ALA A 105 9.30 -20.25 -6.85
CA ALA A 105 9.91 -18.94 -6.67
C ALA A 105 9.25 -18.13 -5.56
N THR A 106 7.92 -18.11 -5.54
CA THR A 106 7.13 -17.48 -4.48
C THR A 106 7.50 -18.05 -3.11
N ILE A 107 7.64 -19.38 -2.97
CA ILE A 107 8.06 -20.02 -1.73
C ILE A 107 9.47 -19.56 -1.32
N ARG A 108 10.45 -19.61 -2.23
CA ARG A 108 11.83 -19.18 -1.94
C ARG A 108 11.88 -17.73 -1.44
N SER A 109 11.15 -16.84 -2.10
CA SER A 109 11.10 -15.43 -1.72
C SER A 109 10.43 -15.23 -0.36
N LEU A 110 9.29 -15.88 -0.11
CA LEU A 110 8.62 -15.85 1.21
C LEU A 110 9.55 -16.38 2.31
N GLU A 111 10.22 -17.51 2.09
CA GLU A 111 11.15 -18.09 3.06
C GLU A 111 12.35 -17.16 3.32
N THR A 112 12.87 -16.51 2.28
CA THR A 112 13.97 -15.53 2.40
C THR A 112 13.56 -14.35 3.29
N LEU A 113 12.41 -13.75 3.01
CA LEU A 113 11.88 -12.63 3.81
C LEU A 113 11.57 -13.07 5.25
N TYR A 114 10.95 -14.23 5.41
CA TYR A 114 10.59 -14.79 6.70
C TYR A 114 11.80 -15.05 7.58
N GLN A 115 12.82 -15.73 7.06
CA GLN A 115 14.03 -16.05 7.82
C GLN A 115 14.70 -14.78 8.33
N PHE A 116 14.78 -13.74 7.49
CA PHE A 116 15.34 -12.46 7.91
C PHE A 116 14.50 -11.78 9.00
N VAL A 117 13.18 -11.72 8.83
CA VAL A 117 12.26 -11.12 9.81
C VAL A 117 12.38 -11.81 11.17
N GLU A 118 12.45 -13.15 11.19
CA GLU A 118 12.57 -13.93 12.42
C GLU A 118 13.93 -13.77 13.10
N GLU A 119 15.02 -13.79 12.31
CA GLU A 119 16.39 -13.60 12.80
C GLU A 119 16.53 -12.27 13.55
N TRP A 120 15.98 -11.20 12.96
CA TRP A 120 16.04 -9.85 13.50
C TRP A 120 14.85 -9.47 14.38
N LYS A 121 13.90 -10.40 14.59
CA LYS A 121 12.67 -10.22 15.39
C LYS A 121 11.91 -8.95 15.02
N ILE A 122 11.74 -8.72 13.73
CA ILE A 122 11.13 -7.50 13.19
C ILE A 122 9.61 -7.59 13.35
N PRO A 123 8.96 -6.67 14.08
CA PRO A 123 7.52 -6.66 14.21
C PRO A 123 6.89 -6.08 12.94
N THR A 124 6.66 -6.96 11.97
CA THR A 124 6.05 -6.64 10.68
C THR A 124 5.34 -7.87 10.11
N GLN A 125 4.96 -7.80 8.84
CA GLN A 125 4.37 -8.87 8.07
C GLN A 125 5.06 -8.92 6.70
N ILE A 126 5.14 -10.12 6.12
CA ILE A 126 5.74 -10.33 4.79
C ILE A 126 4.70 -10.64 3.72
N CYS A 127 5.02 -10.31 2.48
CA CYS A 127 4.20 -10.65 1.33
C CYS A 127 5.06 -10.84 0.07
N VAL A 128 4.67 -11.78 -0.79
CA VAL A 128 5.16 -11.86 -2.17
C VAL A 128 3.96 -11.67 -3.08
N LEU A 129 4.00 -10.60 -3.87
CA LEU A 129 2.89 -10.08 -4.66
C LEU A 129 2.69 -10.85 -5.98
N ALA A 130 2.79 -12.18 -5.93
CA ALA A 130 2.39 -13.04 -7.04
C ALA A 130 0.87 -13.04 -7.22
N HIS A 131 0.35 -13.65 -8.29
CA HIS A 131 -1.08 -13.89 -8.41
C HIS A 131 -1.61 -14.69 -7.20
N ILE A 132 -2.80 -14.34 -6.68
CA ILE A 132 -3.32 -14.91 -5.42
C ILE A 132 -3.43 -16.43 -5.45
N SER A 133 -3.73 -17.02 -6.62
CA SER A 133 -3.79 -18.47 -6.78
C SER A 133 -2.44 -19.16 -6.59
N THR A 134 -1.33 -18.51 -6.96
CA THR A 134 0.02 -19.00 -6.66
C THR A 134 0.31 -18.91 -5.16
N GLN A 135 -0.02 -17.79 -4.53
CA GLN A 135 0.16 -17.62 -3.09
C GLN A 135 -0.64 -18.65 -2.29
N MET A 136 -1.88 -18.96 -2.69
CA MET A 136 -2.69 -20.02 -2.08
C MET A 136 -2.04 -21.41 -2.21
N LYS A 137 -1.43 -21.72 -3.37
CA LYS A 137 -0.69 -22.98 -3.55
C LYS A 137 0.55 -23.03 -2.65
N ALA A 138 1.28 -21.92 -2.54
CA ALA A 138 2.43 -21.80 -1.64
C ALA A 138 2.02 -21.96 -0.17
N LEU A 139 0.94 -21.31 0.26
CA LEU A 139 0.38 -21.43 1.61
C LEU A 139 0.00 -22.88 1.94
N ARG A 140 -0.70 -23.58 1.04
CA ARG A 140 -1.02 -25.02 1.19
C ARG A 140 0.19 -25.92 1.29
N LYS A 141 1.35 -25.48 0.80
CA LYS A 141 2.63 -26.19 0.92
C LYS A 141 3.39 -25.84 2.20
N GLY A 142 2.84 -24.97 3.05
CA GLY A 142 3.44 -24.56 4.32
C GLY A 142 4.34 -23.34 4.23
N ALA A 143 4.30 -22.58 3.12
CA ALA A 143 5.08 -21.35 3.00
C ALA A 143 4.63 -20.29 4.02
N PRO A 144 5.55 -19.44 4.53
CA PRO A 144 5.22 -18.44 5.55
C PRO A 144 4.50 -17.24 4.92
N VAL A 145 3.17 -17.31 4.80
CA VAL A 145 2.35 -16.20 4.28
C VAL A 145 1.67 -15.47 5.44
N ASP A 146 2.00 -14.19 5.61
CA ASP A 146 1.28 -13.29 6.53
C ASP A 146 0.13 -12.56 5.81
N LEU A 147 0.39 -12.02 4.62
CA LEU A 147 -0.60 -11.32 3.80
C LEU A 147 -0.78 -12.02 2.45
N LEU A 148 -2.05 -12.11 2.00
CA LEU A 148 -2.41 -12.54 0.65
C LEU A 148 -2.67 -11.32 -0.23
N PHE A 149 -1.85 -11.15 -1.26
CA PHE A 149 -1.93 -10.05 -2.21
C PHE A 149 -2.85 -10.36 -3.40
N GLN A 150 -3.52 -9.35 -3.96
CA GLN A 150 -4.08 -9.40 -5.30
C GLN A 150 -4.34 -8.00 -5.89
N SER A 151 -3.99 -7.78 -7.16
CA SER A 151 -4.52 -6.64 -7.92
C SER A 151 -6.01 -6.87 -8.24
N ILE A 152 -6.86 -5.87 -7.97
CA ILE A 152 -8.31 -5.96 -8.19
C ILE A 152 -8.81 -4.85 -9.10
N ALA A 153 -9.97 -5.08 -9.70
CA ALA A 153 -10.68 -4.11 -10.54
C ALA A 153 -12.12 -3.88 -10.05
N GLY A 154 -12.72 -2.79 -10.50
CA GLY A 154 -14.08 -2.32 -10.18
C GLY A 154 -15.19 -2.98 -11.00
N SER A 155 -14.85 -3.82 -11.98
CA SER A 155 -15.81 -4.61 -12.77
C SER A 155 -15.47 -6.10 -12.73
N GLN A 156 -16.47 -6.95 -12.99
CA GLN A 156 -16.25 -8.39 -13.10
C GLN A 156 -15.29 -8.70 -14.25
N THR A 157 -15.51 -8.11 -15.42
CA THR A 157 -14.64 -8.28 -16.59
C THR A 157 -13.20 -7.85 -16.33
N GLY A 158 -12.98 -6.77 -15.56
CA GLY A 158 -11.63 -6.35 -15.18
C GLY A 158 -10.93 -7.35 -14.26
N ASN A 159 -11.66 -7.90 -13.27
CA ASN A 159 -11.12 -8.94 -12.40
C ASN A 159 -10.81 -10.23 -13.17
N GLU A 160 -11.68 -10.61 -14.11
CA GLU A 160 -11.45 -11.77 -14.99
C GLU A 160 -10.23 -11.58 -15.88
N ALA A 161 -9.95 -10.35 -16.35
CA ALA A 161 -8.73 -10.02 -17.08
C ALA A 161 -7.46 -10.20 -16.21
N PHE A 162 -7.56 -9.96 -14.90
CA PHE A 162 -6.51 -10.29 -13.93
C PHE A 162 -6.47 -11.76 -13.51
N GLY A 163 -7.34 -12.62 -14.06
CA GLY A 163 -7.40 -14.04 -13.71
C GLY A 163 -8.06 -14.35 -12.37
N VAL A 164 -8.81 -13.39 -11.81
CA VAL A 164 -9.50 -13.54 -10.51
C VAL A 164 -11.00 -13.33 -10.61
N ASN A 165 -11.72 -13.93 -9.67
CA ASN A 165 -13.14 -13.71 -9.49
C ASN A 165 -13.49 -13.79 -7.99
N LYS A 166 -14.76 -13.51 -7.65
CA LYS A 166 -15.20 -13.55 -6.25
C LYS A 166 -14.93 -14.89 -5.56
N GLN A 167 -15.10 -16.02 -6.26
CA GLN A 167 -14.91 -17.34 -5.66
C GLN A 167 -13.45 -17.56 -5.26
N ILE A 168 -12.51 -17.16 -6.11
CA ILE A 168 -11.07 -17.24 -5.80
C ILE A 168 -10.72 -16.36 -4.61
N LEU A 169 -11.24 -15.13 -4.55
CA LEU A 169 -11.01 -14.22 -3.42
C LEU A 169 -11.62 -14.74 -2.11
N ASP A 170 -12.84 -15.28 -2.15
CA ASP A 170 -13.50 -15.92 -1.01
C ASP A 170 -12.69 -17.11 -0.49
N GLU A 171 -12.21 -17.96 -1.41
CA GLU A 171 -11.39 -19.13 -1.09
C GLU A 171 -10.04 -18.71 -0.48
N ALA A 172 -9.37 -17.71 -1.06
CA ALA A 172 -8.11 -17.18 -0.56
C ALA A 172 -8.27 -16.57 0.84
N TYR A 173 -9.31 -15.76 1.05
CA TYR A 173 -9.57 -15.15 2.36
C TYR A 173 -9.85 -16.21 3.43
N ALA A 174 -10.69 -17.20 3.12
CA ALA A 174 -10.97 -18.31 4.03
C ALA A 174 -9.72 -19.17 4.32
N LEU A 175 -8.89 -19.42 3.30
CA LEU A 175 -7.64 -20.14 3.44
C LEU A 175 -6.64 -19.37 4.32
N GLY A 176 -6.46 -18.07 4.06
CA GLY A 176 -5.54 -17.22 4.82
C GLY A 176 -5.93 -17.10 6.30
N LEU A 177 -7.23 -17.00 6.61
CA LEU A 177 -7.71 -17.00 8.00
C LEU A 177 -7.50 -18.34 8.73
N LYS A 178 -7.47 -19.45 7.99
CA LYS A 178 -7.37 -20.80 8.55
C LYS A 178 -5.92 -21.29 8.66
N GLU A 179 -5.12 -21.00 7.65
CA GLU A 179 -3.78 -21.59 7.45
C GLU A 179 -2.67 -20.53 7.42
N GLY A 180 -3.02 -19.24 7.30
CA GLY A 180 -2.07 -18.13 7.35
C GLY A 180 -1.42 -17.99 8.73
N ARG A 181 -0.28 -17.30 8.76
CA ARG A 181 0.54 -17.17 9.97
C ARG A 181 0.29 -15.88 10.76
N ALA A 182 -0.27 -14.88 10.10
CA ALA A 182 -0.53 -13.59 10.73
C ALA A 182 -1.51 -13.70 11.91
N THR A 183 -1.34 -12.84 12.90
CA THR A 183 -2.26 -12.76 14.06
C THR A 183 -3.68 -12.37 13.62
N GLY A 184 -3.80 -11.46 12.64
CA GLY A 184 -5.06 -11.09 12.00
C GLY A 184 -5.94 -10.17 12.85
N PRO A 185 -7.20 -9.94 12.43
CA PRO A 185 -7.92 -10.67 11.39
C PRO A 185 -7.69 -10.14 9.97
N ASN A 186 -7.01 -8.99 9.80
CA ASN A 186 -6.83 -8.38 8.50
C ASN A 186 -5.62 -9.02 7.81
N ILE A 187 -5.86 -9.90 6.83
CA ILE A 187 -4.82 -10.71 6.17
C ILE A 187 -4.76 -10.53 4.65
N MET A 188 -5.60 -9.64 4.10
CA MET A 188 -5.60 -9.33 2.66
C MET A 188 -4.82 -8.06 2.38
N TYR A 189 -4.18 -8.03 1.22
CA TYR A 189 -3.54 -6.86 0.63
C TYR A 189 -4.05 -6.70 -0.81
N PHE A 190 -4.69 -5.58 -1.12
CA PHE A 190 -5.11 -5.27 -2.49
C PHE A 190 -4.37 -4.09 -3.08
N GLU A 191 -4.10 -4.17 -4.39
CA GLU A 191 -3.69 -3.03 -5.20
C GLU A 191 -4.75 -2.68 -6.23
N THR A 192 -4.91 -1.38 -6.45
CA THR A 192 -5.86 -0.75 -7.35
C THR A 192 -5.15 0.33 -8.16
N GLY A 193 -5.88 1.04 -9.03
CA GLY A 193 -5.29 2.11 -9.81
C GLY A 193 -6.22 2.56 -10.93
N GLN A 194 -6.41 3.87 -11.02
CA GLN A 194 -7.15 4.48 -12.12
C GLN A 194 -6.54 4.08 -13.46
N GLY A 195 -7.37 3.56 -14.35
CA GLY A 195 -7.01 3.19 -15.73
C GLY A 195 -6.98 1.69 -15.99
N SER A 196 -6.96 0.85 -14.95
CA SER A 196 -6.91 -0.60 -15.10
C SER A 196 -8.07 -1.18 -15.93
N GLU A 197 -9.30 -0.74 -15.68
CA GLU A 197 -10.48 -1.19 -16.44
C GLU A 197 -10.56 -0.59 -17.83
N LEU A 198 -10.00 0.61 -18.05
CA LEU A 198 -9.91 1.17 -19.41
C LEU A 198 -8.90 0.35 -20.21
N SER A 199 -7.73 0.06 -19.64
CA SER A 199 -6.71 -0.79 -20.26
C SER A 199 -7.20 -2.18 -20.62
N SER A 200 -8.14 -2.71 -19.84
CA SER A 200 -8.71 -4.05 -20.04
C SER A 200 -10.03 -4.05 -20.83
N GLU A 201 -10.43 -2.91 -21.41
CA GLU A 201 -11.73 -2.74 -22.12
C GLU A 201 -12.95 -3.18 -21.26
N ALA A 202 -12.82 -3.02 -19.95
CA ALA A 202 -13.75 -3.51 -18.92
C ALA A 202 -14.48 -2.38 -18.18
N HIS A 203 -14.42 -1.15 -18.71
CA HIS A 203 -14.94 0.05 -18.07
C HIS A 203 -16.44 0.29 -18.32
N HIS A 204 -17.03 -0.35 -19.34
CA HIS A 204 -18.47 -0.26 -19.68
C HIS A 204 -19.01 1.17 -19.80
N GLY A 205 -18.19 2.10 -20.29
CA GLY A 205 -18.54 3.52 -20.44
C GLY A 205 -18.49 4.35 -19.15
N ALA A 206 -18.11 3.77 -18.01
CA ALA A 206 -17.84 4.51 -16.78
C ALA A 206 -16.46 5.18 -16.82
N ASP A 207 -16.29 6.23 -16.02
CA ASP A 207 -15.02 6.93 -15.86
C ASP A 207 -14.10 6.25 -14.82
N GLN A 208 -12.79 6.53 -14.90
CA GLN A 208 -11.75 5.91 -14.07
C GLN A 208 -11.98 6.07 -12.56
N VAL A 209 -12.41 7.25 -12.10
CA VAL A 209 -12.65 7.55 -10.67
C VAL A 209 -13.80 6.71 -10.11
N THR A 210 -14.86 6.54 -10.90
CA THR A 210 -16.01 5.72 -10.51
C THR A 210 -15.64 4.24 -10.39
N LEU A 211 -14.81 3.73 -11.30
CA LEU A 211 -14.35 2.34 -11.28
C LEU A 211 -13.37 2.08 -10.14
N GLU A 212 -12.45 3.02 -9.89
CA GLU A 212 -11.53 2.94 -8.77
C GLU A 212 -12.27 2.93 -7.41
N ALA A 213 -13.32 3.74 -7.26
CA ALA A 213 -14.19 3.67 -6.08
C ALA A 213 -14.85 2.29 -5.90
N ARG A 214 -15.14 1.57 -7.00
CA ARG A 214 -15.72 0.22 -6.97
C ARG A 214 -14.69 -0.83 -6.56
N CYS A 215 -13.41 -0.65 -6.91
CA CYS A 215 -12.32 -1.46 -6.35
C CYS A 215 -12.34 -1.40 -4.81
N TYR A 216 -12.50 -0.19 -4.24
CA TYR A 216 -12.58 -0.02 -2.79
C TYR A 216 -13.83 -0.66 -2.18
N GLY A 217 -14.96 -0.60 -2.88
CA GLY A 217 -16.18 -1.30 -2.49
C GLY A 217 -15.99 -2.81 -2.41
N LEU A 218 -15.28 -3.40 -3.39
CA LEU A 218 -14.90 -4.82 -3.39
C LEU A 218 -13.91 -5.13 -2.26
N ALA A 219 -12.83 -4.35 -2.13
CA ALA A 219 -11.82 -4.55 -1.09
C ALA A 219 -12.43 -4.54 0.31
N ARG A 220 -13.37 -3.63 0.59
CA ARG A 220 -14.06 -3.50 1.88
C ARG A 220 -14.72 -4.82 2.32
N HIS A 221 -15.15 -5.66 1.40
CA HIS A 221 -15.76 -6.96 1.71
C HIS A 221 -14.84 -7.88 2.52
N TYR A 222 -13.52 -7.82 2.25
CA TYR A 222 -12.53 -8.74 2.83
C TYR A 222 -11.75 -8.15 4.00
N ASN A 223 -12.11 -6.95 4.49
CA ASN A 223 -11.43 -6.26 5.59
C ASN A 223 -9.89 -6.34 5.48
N PRO A 224 -9.29 -5.81 4.41
CA PRO A 224 -7.86 -5.94 4.16
C PRO A 224 -7.03 -5.19 5.20
N PHE A 225 -5.79 -5.63 5.37
CA PHE A 225 -4.79 -4.90 6.14
C PHE A 225 -4.22 -3.72 5.34
N LEU A 226 -4.08 -3.91 4.03
CA LEU A 226 -3.54 -2.91 3.10
C LEU A 226 -4.43 -2.80 1.86
N VAL A 227 -4.69 -1.56 1.46
CA VAL A 227 -5.15 -1.22 0.12
C VAL A 227 -4.38 0.00 -0.32
N ASN A 228 -3.69 -0.06 -1.46
CA ASN A 228 -3.16 1.13 -2.11
C ASN A 228 -3.62 1.21 -3.55
N THR A 229 -3.86 2.45 -3.97
CA THR A 229 -3.81 2.79 -5.39
C THR A 229 -2.34 2.89 -5.81
N VAL A 230 -2.06 2.57 -7.06
CA VAL A 230 -0.76 2.80 -7.70
C VAL A 230 -0.92 3.91 -8.74
N VAL A 231 -0.69 5.15 -8.30
CA VAL A 231 -1.05 6.34 -9.09
C VAL A 231 0.11 6.72 -9.98
N GLY A 232 -0.09 6.73 -11.30
CA GLY A 232 0.95 7.06 -12.28
C GLY A 232 1.75 5.87 -12.83
N PHE A 233 1.38 4.65 -12.43
CA PHE A 233 2.10 3.42 -12.82
C PHE A 233 1.84 2.96 -14.25
N ILE A 234 0.62 3.15 -14.76
CA ILE A 234 0.25 2.60 -16.08
C ILE A 234 0.86 3.45 -17.21
N GLY A 235 0.71 4.78 -17.15
CA GLY A 235 1.26 5.68 -18.17
C GLY A 235 0.43 6.93 -18.46
N PRO A 236 0.94 7.82 -19.33
CA PRO A 236 0.34 9.10 -19.69
C PRO A 236 -0.98 8.97 -20.45
N GLU A 237 -1.32 7.78 -20.94
CA GLU A 237 -2.60 7.50 -21.61
C GLU A 237 -3.78 7.60 -20.64
N TYR A 238 -3.52 7.40 -19.33
CA TYR A 238 -4.53 7.38 -18.27
C TYR A 238 -4.44 8.62 -17.37
N LEU A 239 -3.21 9.02 -17.03
CA LEU A 239 -2.87 10.22 -16.26
C LEU A 239 -1.67 10.90 -16.91
N TYR A 240 -1.87 11.99 -17.63
CA TYR A 240 -0.86 12.54 -18.54
C TYR A 240 0.30 13.29 -17.85
N ASP A 241 -0.01 14.07 -16.82
CA ASP A 241 0.93 14.97 -16.15
C ASP A 241 0.77 14.97 -14.63
N THR A 242 1.72 15.62 -13.95
CA THR A 242 1.72 15.84 -12.49
C THR A 242 0.39 16.36 -11.92
N ARG A 243 -0.33 17.22 -12.65
CA ARG A 243 -1.61 17.76 -12.18
C ARG A 243 -2.66 16.65 -12.10
N GLN A 244 -2.71 15.77 -13.09
CA GLN A 244 -3.63 14.64 -13.12
C GLN A 244 -3.25 13.58 -12.08
N VAL A 245 -1.96 13.24 -11.97
CA VAL A 245 -1.43 12.31 -10.94
C VAL A 245 -1.76 12.81 -9.54
N THR A 246 -1.46 14.08 -9.25
CA THR A 246 -1.77 14.68 -7.95
C THR A 246 -3.27 14.64 -7.64
N ARG A 247 -4.11 14.96 -8.64
CA ARG A 247 -5.56 14.92 -8.48
C ARG A 247 -6.06 13.52 -8.19
N ALA A 248 -5.63 12.53 -8.99
CA ALA A 248 -6.03 11.14 -8.84
C ALA A 248 -5.62 10.58 -7.47
N GLY A 249 -4.38 10.79 -7.03
CA GLY A 249 -3.94 10.32 -5.71
C GLY A 249 -4.75 10.89 -4.55
N LEU A 250 -5.14 12.16 -4.61
CA LEU A 250 -6.02 12.77 -3.60
C LEU A 250 -7.45 12.23 -3.65
N GLU A 251 -7.99 11.98 -4.85
CA GLU A 251 -9.32 11.38 -5.03
C GLU A 251 -9.35 9.96 -4.48
N ASP A 252 -8.39 9.13 -4.89
CA ASP A 252 -8.24 7.73 -4.53
C ASP A 252 -8.08 7.55 -3.02
N HIS A 253 -7.19 8.33 -2.41
CA HIS A 253 -6.99 8.30 -0.97
C HIS A 253 -8.27 8.68 -0.20
N PHE A 254 -8.96 9.75 -0.62
CA PHE A 254 -10.21 10.17 -0.01
C PHE A 254 -11.31 9.10 -0.15
N MET A 255 -11.48 8.55 -1.36
CA MET A 255 -12.50 7.55 -1.65
C MET A 255 -12.24 6.24 -0.90
N GLY A 256 -10.97 5.81 -0.79
CA GLY A 256 -10.58 4.63 -0.02
C GLY A 256 -10.81 4.82 1.48
N LYS A 257 -10.42 5.97 2.05
CA LYS A 257 -10.71 6.32 3.44
C LYS A 257 -12.22 6.35 3.71
N LEU A 258 -13.00 7.01 2.86
CA LEU A 258 -14.46 7.08 3.01
C LEU A 258 -15.13 5.72 2.84
N SER A 259 -14.54 4.81 2.07
CA SER A 259 -14.95 3.40 1.96
C SER A 259 -14.66 2.58 3.22
N GLY A 260 -13.88 3.13 4.17
CA GLY A 260 -13.54 2.48 5.44
C GLY A 260 -12.24 1.66 5.41
N LEU A 261 -11.37 1.89 4.42
CA LEU A 261 -10.14 1.12 4.23
C LEU A 261 -8.91 1.79 4.87
N PRO A 262 -7.89 1.01 5.29
CA PRO A 262 -6.56 1.52 5.65
C PRO A 262 -5.79 1.96 4.39
N MET A 263 -6.31 2.99 3.73
CA MET A 263 -5.89 3.39 2.38
C MET A 263 -4.48 4.00 2.38
N GLY A 264 -3.56 3.39 1.66
CA GLY A 264 -2.26 3.93 1.28
C GLY A 264 -2.25 4.38 -0.18
N VAL A 265 -1.12 4.93 -0.61
CA VAL A 265 -0.89 5.35 -1.99
C VAL A 265 0.55 5.01 -2.35
N ASP A 266 0.75 4.30 -3.46
CA ASP A 266 2.03 4.34 -4.16
C ASP A 266 2.02 5.59 -5.06
N ALA A 267 2.71 6.62 -4.60
CA ALA A 267 2.84 7.88 -5.32
C ALA A 267 4.01 7.70 -6.30
N CYS A 268 3.71 7.60 -7.58
CA CYS A 268 4.70 7.13 -8.54
C CYS A 268 4.52 7.73 -9.94
N TYR A 269 5.51 7.52 -10.78
CA TYR A 269 5.46 7.90 -12.19
C TYR A 269 6.30 6.96 -13.05
N THR A 270 5.95 6.87 -14.33
CA THR A 270 6.77 6.22 -15.34
C THR A 270 7.56 7.26 -16.14
N ASN A 271 8.72 6.85 -16.66
CA ASN A 271 9.66 7.72 -17.39
C ASN A 271 9.09 8.42 -18.65
N HIS A 272 7.95 7.95 -19.17
CA HIS A 272 7.31 8.52 -20.35
C HIS A 272 6.12 9.43 -20.01
N MET A 273 5.81 9.61 -18.73
CA MET A 273 4.84 10.59 -18.24
C MET A 273 5.49 11.96 -18.08
N LYS A 274 4.70 13.04 -18.17
CA LYS A 274 5.18 14.40 -17.90
C LYS A 274 5.19 14.68 -16.38
N ALA A 275 6.06 13.97 -15.67
CA ALA A 275 6.26 14.07 -14.23
C ALA A 275 7.72 13.73 -13.87
N ASP A 276 8.19 14.21 -12.72
CA ASP A 276 9.48 13.84 -12.14
C ASP A 276 9.39 13.58 -10.63
N GLN A 277 10.51 13.27 -9.98
CA GLN A 277 10.53 12.95 -8.55
C GLN A 277 10.00 14.09 -7.67
N ASN A 278 10.19 15.36 -8.04
CA ASN A 278 9.68 16.48 -7.25
C ASN A 278 8.14 16.50 -7.25
N ASP A 279 7.53 16.09 -8.37
CA ASP A 279 6.08 15.96 -8.46
C ASP A 279 5.53 14.90 -7.50
N ILE A 280 6.27 13.80 -7.34
CA ILE A 280 5.90 12.74 -6.41
C ILE A 280 6.11 13.17 -4.96
N GLU A 281 7.19 13.87 -4.64
CA GLU A 281 7.43 14.44 -3.31
C GLU A 281 6.32 15.46 -2.93
N ASN A 282 5.87 16.27 -3.90
CA ASN A 282 4.73 17.17 -3.73
C ASN A 282 3.45 16.38 -3.39
N LEU A 283 3.13 15.34 -4.15
CA LEU A 283 1.97 14.50 -3.89
C LEU A 283 2.06 13.79 -2.53
N ALA A 284 3.22 13.20 -2.21
CA ALA A 284 3.43 12.51 -0.94
C ALA A 284 3.26 13.46 0.25
N THR A 285 3.72 14.71 0.14
CA THR A 285 3.51 15.76 1.15
C THR A 285 2.03 16.09 1.34
N LEU A 286 1.27 16.25 0.24
CA LEU A 286 -0.17 16.51 0.30
C LEU A 286 -0.94 15.34 0.91
N LEU A 287 -0.55 14.11 0.58
CA LEU A 287 -1.15 12.88 1.10
C LEU A 287 -0.79 12.63 2.57
N ALA A 288 0.42 12.95 3.01
CA ALA A 288 0.81 12.92 4.42
C ALA A 288 -0.06 13.89 5.24
N ALA A 289 -0.27 15.12 4.74
CA ALA A 289 -1.20 16.08 5.33
C ALA A 289 -2.66 15.58 5.35
N ALA A 290 -3.05 14.76 4.36
CA ALA A 290 -4.37 14.11 4.30
C ALA A 290 -4.50 12.90 5.24
N GLY A 291 -3.42 12.48 5.93
CA GLY A 291 -3.42 11.30 6.79
C GLY A 291 -3.35 9.98 6.02
N CYS A 292 -2.59 9.94 4.93
CA CYS A 292 -2.26 8.71 4.20
C CYS A 292 -1.77 7.62 5.16
N THR A 293 -2.28 6.39 4.99
CA THR A 293 -2.02 5.31 5.94
C THR A 293 -0.58 4.77 5.80
N TYR A 294 -0.12 4.65 4.56
CA TYR A 294 1.24 4.26 4.23
C TYR A 294 1.62 4.69 2.81
N PHE A 295 2.93 4.77 2.58
CA PHE A 295 3.55 4.88 1.26
C PHE A 295 4.46 3.68 0.99
N MET A 296 5.04 3.66 -0.19
CA MET A 296 6.04 2.70 -0.63
C MET A 296 7.45 3.22 -0.36
N GLY A 297 8.42 2.34 -0.17
CA GLY A 297 9.83 2.70 -0.05
C GLY A 297 10.68 1.73 -0.84
N ILE A 298 11.52 2.29 -1.72
CA ILE A 298 12.49 1.58 -2.58
C ILE A 298 13.83 2.34 -2.52
N PRO A 299 15.00 1.71 -2.75
CA PRO A 299 16.27 2.42 -2.83
C PRO A 299 16.20 3.56 -3.86
N MET A 300 16.45 4.79 -3.40
CA MET A 300 16.37 6.02 -4.22
C MET A 300 15.03 6.27 -4.92
N GLY A 301 13.98 5.52 -4.58
CA GLY A 301 12.70 5.56 -5.30
C GLY A 301 12.75 4.95 -6.70
N ASP A 302 13.83 4.26 -7.10
CA ASP A 302 13.99 3.71 -8.45
C ASP A 302 13.76 2.20 -8.47
N ASP A 303 12.64 1.77 -9.05
CA ASP A 303 12.36 0.34 -9.21
C ASP A 303 12.98 -0.18 -10.51
N VAL A 304 14.17 -0.75 -10.39
CA VAL A 304 14.96 -1.30 -11.50
C VAL A 304 14.31 -2.51 -12.20
N MET A 305 13.26 -3.10 -11.62
CA MET A 305 12.57 -4.26 -12.19
C MET A 305 11.28 -3.82 -12.89
N LEU A 306 10.47 -2.98 -12.23
CA LEU A 306 9.21 -2.48 -12.75
C LEU A 306 9.37 -1.24 -13.65
N ASN A 307 10.55 -0.64 -13.70
CA ASN A 307 10.91 0.51 -14.55
C ASN A 307 10.04 1.76 -14.32
N TYR A 308 9.78 2.07 -13.06
CA TYR A 308 9.06 3.26 -12.61
C TYR A 308 9.71 3.84 -11.35
N GLN A 309 9.36 5.08 -11.02
CA GLN A 309 9.85 5.77 -9.83
C GLN A 309 8.74 5.97 -8.81
N THR A 310 9.06 5.82 -7.53
CA THR A 310 8.17 5.97 -6.37
C THR A 310 8.89 6.74 -5.25
N THR A 311 8.31 6.80 -4.06
CA THR A 311 8.94 7.36 -2.88
C THR A 311 10.14 6.52 -2.41
N SER A 312 11.22 7.22 -2.08
CA SER A 312 12.46 6.62 -1.57
C SER A 312 12.37 6.27 -0.08
N PHE A 313 13.34 5.52 0.44
CA PHE A 313 13.47 5.33 1.89
C PHE A 313 13.63 6.64 2.67
N HIS A 314 14.35 7.61 2.09
CA HIS A 314 14.54 8.93 2.69
C HIS A 314 13.26 9.76 2.68
N ASP A 315 12.42 9.62 1.67
CA ASP A 315 11.15 10.35 1.57
C ASP A 315 10.25 9.97 2.74
N ILE A 316 10.18 8.67 3.07
CA ILE A 316 9.42 8.18 4.23
C ILE A 316 9.92 8.80 5.54
N ALA A 317 11.23 8.76 5.78
CA ALA A 317 11.82 9.34 6.98
C ALA A 317 11.60 10.86 7.04
N THR A 318 11.72 11.53 5.90
CA THR A 318 11.51 12.98 5.76
C THR A 318 10.06 13.36 6.05
N LEU A 319 9.09 12.65 5.49
CA LEU A 319 7.66 12.88 5.75
C LEU A 319 7.32 12.65 7.22
N ARG A 320 7.89 11.61 7.85
CA ARG A 320 7.72 11.36 9.29
C ARG A 320 8.25 12.51 10.12
N GLU A 321 9.47 12.97 9.85
CA GLU A 321 10.05 14.09 10.60
C GLU A 321 9.32 15.41 10.35
N LEU A 322 9.00 15.74 9.10
CA LEU A 322 8.35 16.98 8.69
C LEU A 322 6.96 17.14 9.32
N PHE A 323 6.18 16.06 9.37
CA PHE A 323 4.82 16.06 9.91
C PHE A 323 4.73 15.58 11.36
N ASN A 324 5.87 15.30 12.02
CA ASN A 324 5.94 14.72 13.35
C ASN A 324 5.08 13.44 13.47
N LEU A 325 5.17 12.57 12.46
CA LEU A 325 4.53 11.27 12.40
C LEU A 325 5.52 10.18 12.84
N ARG A 326 4.99 9.08 13.36
CA ARG A 326 5.75 7.94 13.85
C ARG A 326 5.60 6.72 12.96
N SER A 327 6.51 5.76 13.07
CA SER A 327 6.24 4.41 12.57
C SER A 327 5.13 3.75 13.39
N ILE A 328 4.67 2.57 12.98
CA ILE A 328 3.83 1.73 13.82
C ILE A 328 4.57 1.47 15.16
N PRO A 329 3.91 1.60 16.33
CA PRO A 329 4.58 1.62 17.64
C PRO A 329 5.48 0.41 17.93
N GLU A 330 5.03 -0.78 17.53
CA GLU A 330 5.77 -2.02 17.71
C GLU A 330 7.09 -1.99 16.91
N PHE A 331 7.04 -1.50 15.68
CA PHE A 331 8.21 -1.32 14.82
C PHE A 331 9.12 -0.17 15.26
N GLU A 332 8.55 0.94 15.72
CA GLU A 332 9.34 2.04 16.29
C GLU A 332 10.17 1.55 17.49
N ALA A 333 9.57 0.82 18.41
CA ALA A 333 10.28 0.26 19.57
C ALA A 333 11.40 -0.71 19.15
N TRP A 334 11.17 -1.55 18.14
CA TRP A 334 12.20 -2.40 17.55
C TRP A 334 13.34 -1.58 16.94
N ALA A 335 13.02 -0.58 16.12
CA ALA A 335 14.01 0.27 15.46
C ALA A 335 14.81 1.12 16.46
N GLU A 336 14.21 1.57 17.55
CA GLU A 336 14.90 2.23 18.66
C GLU A 336 15.87 1.27 19.38
N SER A 337 15.45 0.02 19.61
CA SER A 337 16.33 -1.00 20.21
C SER A 337 17.53 -1.35 19.33
N MET A 338 17.38 -1.22 18.01
CA MET A 338 18.44 -1.40 17.01
C MET A 338 19.33 -0.15 16.86
N GLY A 339 18.94 0.98 17.49
CA GLY A 339 19.60 2.26 17.35
C GLY A 339 19.41 2.92 15.99
N ILE A 340 18.41 2.49 15.20
CA ILE A 340 18.05 3.07 13.91
C ILE A 340 17.26 4.35 14.11
N LEU A 341 16.31 4.33 15.06
CA LEU A 341 15.50 5.47 15.46
C LEU A 341 15.83 5.93 16.89
N ALA A 342 15.53 7.19 17.17
CA ALA A 342 15.41 7.74 18.51
C ALA A 342 14.33 8.82 18.52
N ASN A 343 13.27 8.63 19.30
CA ASN A 343 12.14 9.55 19.39
C ASN A 343 11.49 9.85 18.03
N GLY A 344 11.37 8.83 17.17
CA GLY A 344 10.78 8.95 15.84
C GLY A 344 11.68 9.57 14.77
N LYS A 345 12.96 9.83 15.08
CA LYS A 345 13.95 10.37 14.13
C LYS A 345 15.07 9.39 13.86
N LEU A 346 15.61 9.45 12.64
CA LEU A 346 16.81 8.69 12.27
C LEU A 346 18.00 9.09 13.16
N THR A 347 18.80 8.11 13.58
CA THR A 347 20.06 8.35 14.30
C THR A 347 21.24 8.44 13.33
N ALA A 348 22.45 8.66 13.85
CA ALA A 348 23.68 8.60 13.07
C ALA A 348 24.01 7.20 12.49
N ARG A 349 23.31 6.14 12.93
CA ARG A 349 23.44 4.79 12.37
C ARG A 349 22.43 4.51 11.26
N ALA A 350 21.42 5.35 11.09
CA ALA A 350 20.44 5.16 10.04
C ALA A 350 21.10 5.19 8.65
N GLY A 351 20.59 4.37 7.73
CA GLY A 351 21.15 4.19 6.40
C GLY A 351 22.35 3.27 6.31
N ASP A 352 22.91 2.82 7.43
CA ASP A 352 24.01 1.85 7.45
C ASP A 352 23.49 0.41 7.52
N ALA A 353 23.48 -0.26 6.37
CA ALA A 353 23.03 -1.65 6.24
C ALA A 353 23.94 -2.65 6.99
N THR A 354 25.15 -2.27 7.42
CA THR A 354 26.07 -3.18 8.15
C THR A 354 25.58 -3.54 9.56
N ILE A 355 24.56 -2.85 10.08
CA ILE A 355 23.84 -3.26 11.31
C ILE A 355 23.33 -4.71 11.20
N PHE A 356 23.08 -5.17 9.97
CA PHE A 356 22.52 -6.48 9.66
C PHE A 356 23.54 -7.53 9.18
N THR A 357 24.85 -7.35 9.44
CA THR A 357 25.92 -8.24 8.97
C THR A 357 26.67 -8.95 10.09
N ARG A 358 25.95 -9.46 11.10
CA ARG A 358 26.57 -10.17 12.25
C ARG A 358 27.43 -11.37 11.86
#